data_AF-A0AAD5NB70-F1
#
_entry.id   AF-A0AAD5NB70-F1
#
_cell.length_a   1.000
_cell.length_b   1.000
_cell.length_c   1.000
_cell.angle_alpha   90.00
_cell.angle_beta   90.00
_cell.angle_gamma   90.00
#
_symmetry.space_group_name_H-M   'P 1'
#
loop_
_entity.id
_entity.type
_entity.pdbx_description
1 polymer ?
#
loop_
_entity_poly.entity_id
_entity_poly.type
_entity_poly.pdbx_seq_one_letter_code
_entity_poly.pdbx_strand_id
1 'polypeptide(L)' 'MLALSIKERIDIVLLSGRGLTQSEVAEEFSRMHPDRPPISRATVGNLLTKFRQTGSVYSKPRWISYGISDETSCW' A
#
# COMPACT_ATOMS: atom_id res chain seq x y z
N MET A 1 -1.86 11.05 -0.37
CA MET A 1 -1.19 9.81 0.08
C MET A 1 -0.15 9.45 -0.96
N LEU A 2 1.15 9.56 -0.66
CA LEU A 2 2.20 9.12 -1.57
C LEU A 2 2.11 7.61 -1.74
N ALA A 3 2.12 7.13 -2.99
CA ALA A 3 2.07 5.71 -3.28
C ALA A 3 3.32 5.03 -2.69
N LEU A 4 3.10 3.97 -1.90
CA LEU A 4 4.19 3.08 -1.49
C LEU A 4 4.56 2.19 -2.67
N SER A 5 5.85 2.08 -2.98
CA SER A 5 6.40 1.06 -3.86
C SER A 5 6.18 -0.34 -3.27
N ILE A 6 6.39 -1.37 -4.08
CA ILE A 6 6.27 -2.77 -3.61
C ILE A 6 7.31 -3.04 -2.50
N LYS A 7 8.55 -2.58 -2.68
CA LYS A 7 9.62 -2.75 -1.69
C LYS A 7 9.24 -2.15 -0.33
N GLU A 8 8.74 -0.91 -0.33
CA GLU A 8 8.34 -0.25 0.91
C GLU A 8 7.17 -0.95 1.61
N ARG A 9 6.26 -1.55 0.85
CA ARG A 9 5.18 -2.36 1.44
C ARG A 9 5.68 -3.65 2.05
N ILE A 10 6.66 -4.29 1.42
CA ILE A 10 7.33 -5.47 1.97
C ILE A 10 8.02 -5.08 3.28
N ASP A 11 8.75 -3.97 3.32
CA ASP A 11 9.41 -3.48 4.55
C ASP A 11 8.41 -3.28 5.69
N ILE A 12 7.25 -2.66 5.41
CA ILE A 12 6.19 -2.46 6.41
C ILE A 12 5.64 -3.79 6.93
N VAL A 13 5.42 -4.78 6.06
CA VAL A 13 4.95 -6.11 6.47
C VAL A 13 6.00 -6.82 7.32
N LEU A 14 7.29 -6.74 6.95
CA LEU A 14 8.40 -7.33 7.70
C LEU A 14 8.55 -6.69 9.08
N LEU A 15 8.47 -5.35 9.18
CA LEU A 15 8.50 -4.62 10.45
C LEU A 15 7.32 -5.02 11.35
N SER A 16 6.12 -5.16 10.79
CA SER A 16 4.96 -5.65 11.55
C SER A 16 5.14 -7.10 12.03
N GLY A 17 5.86 -7.94 11.29
CA GLY A 17 6.20 -9.30 11.68
C GLY A 17 7.10 -9.40 12.92
N ARG A 18 7.76 -8.30 13.31
CA ARG A 18 8.60 -8.22 14.52
C ARG A 18 7.81 -7.93 15.81
N GLY A 19 6.47 -7.85 15.71
CA GLY A 19 5.60 -7.57 16.86
C GLY A 19 5.43 -6.07 17.18
N LEU A 20 5.92 -5.18 16.32
CA LEU A 20 5.75 -3.73 16.47
C LEU A 20 4.29 -3.31 16.27
N THR A 21 3.85 -2.30 17.02
CA THR A 21 2.57 -1.62 16.81
C THR A 21 2.58 -0.83 15.51
N GLN A 22 1.40 -0.48 14.99
CA GLN A 22 1.30 0.29 13.74
C GLN A 22 1.97 1.67 13.82
N SER A 23 2.04 2.28 15.01
CA SER A 23 2.74 3.55 15.22
C SER A 23 4.26 3.36 15.17
N GLU A 24 4.78 2.36 15.90
CA GLU A 24 6.20 2.02 15.88
C GLU A 24 6.68 1.60 14.48
N VAL A 25 5.86 0.87 13.72
CA VAL A 25 6.16 0.54 12.33
C VAL A 25 6.26 1.80 11.46
N ALA A 26 5.37 2.78 11.65
CA ALA A 26 5.42 4.03 10.89
C ALA A 26 6.66 4.86 11.23
N GLU A 27 7.03 4.93 12.50
CA GLU A 27 8.24 5.61 12.99
C GLU A 27 9.51 4.92 12.47
N GLU A 28 9.62 3.61 12.64
CA GLU A 28 10.77 2.83 12.22
C GLU A 28 10.93 2.83 10.70
N PHE A 29 9.83 2.72 9.96
CA PHE A 29 9.85 2.88 8.50
C PHE A 29 10.37 4.28 8.11
N SER A 30 9.86 5.33 8.74
CA SER A 30 10.29 6.71 8.42
C SER A 30 11.75 6.94 8.76
N ARG A 31 12.26 6.31 9.83
CA ARG A 31 13.69 6.32 10.21
C ARG A 31 14.58 5.60 9.18
N MET A 32 14.10 4.50 8.62
CA MET A 32 14.83 3.71 7.60
C MET A 32 14.82 4.35 6.21
N HIS A 33 13.86 5.25 5.94
CA HIS A 33 13.67 5.90 4.64
C HIS A 33 13.70 7.43 4.77
N PRO A 34 14.85 8.05 5.12
CA PRO A 34 14.96 9.48 5.44
C PRO A 34 14.66 10.40 4.25
N ASP A 35 14.83 9.91 3.02
CA ASP A 35 14.56 10.66 1.79
C ASP A 35 13.07 10.75 1.43
N ARG A 36 12.20 10.10 2.21
CA ARG A 36 10.75 10.06 1.99
C ARG A 36 10.01 10.81 3.09
N PRO A 37 8.90 11.50 2.75
CA PRO A 37 7.96 11.98 3.76
C PRO A 37 7.46 10.84 4.67
N PRO A 38 7.37 11.07 5.99
CA PRO A 38 6.88 10.07 6.94
C PRO A 38 5.52 9.51 6.55
N ILE A 39 5.31 8.22 6.85
CA ILE A 39 4.02 7.57 6.62
C ILE A 39 3.16 7.65 7.88
N SER A 40 1.84 7.66 7.70
CA SER A 40 0.91 7.67 8.83
C SER A 40 0.65 6.25 9.36
N ARG A 41 0.28 6.16 10.65
CA ARG A 41 -0.28 4.93 11.25
C ARG A 41 -1.42 4.36 10.41
N ALA A 42 -2.31 5.20 9.89
CA ALA A 42 -3.44 4.78 9.06
C ALA A 42 -3.00 4.12 7.75
N THR A 43 -1.91 4.61 7.14
CA THR A 43 -1.30 4.01 5.95
C THR A 43 -0.81 2.60 6.25
N VAL A 44 -0.12 2.40 7.38
CA VAL A 44 0.31 1.07 7.85
C VAL A 44 -0.90 0.17 8.09
N GLY A 45 -1.91 0.65 8.83
CA GLY A 45 -3.12 -0.10 9.14
C GLY A 45 -3.87 -0.58 7.89
N ASN A 46 -4.07 0.31 6.91
CA ASN A 46 -4.75 -0.04 5.65
C ASN A 46 -3.99 -1.10 4.85
N LEU A 47 -2.66 -0.99 4.78
CA LEU A 47 -1.83 -1.99 4.11
C LEU A 47 -1.91 -3.35 4.80
N LEU A 48 -1.76 -3.39 6.13
CA LEU A 48 -1.78 -4.63 6.90
C LEU A 48 -3.16 -5.29 6.86
N THR A 49 -4.24 -4.53 6.93
CA THR A 49 -5.61 -5.05 6.75
C THR A 49 -5.74 -5.74 5.39
N LYS A 50 -5.30 -5.08 4.33
CA LYS A 50 -5.35 -5.66 2.98
C LYS A 50 -4.46 -6.91 2.86
N PHE A 51 -3.25 -6.86 3.42
CA PHE A 51 -2.32 -7.98 3.39
C PHE A 51 -2.90 -9.19 4.14
N ARG A 52 -3.48 -9.00 5.32
CA ARG A 52 -4.15 -10.07 6.07
C ARG A 52 -5.32 -10.69 5.31
N GLN A 53 -6.06 -9.88 4.56
CA GLN A 53 -7.21 -10.35 3.76
C GLN A 53 -6.79 -11.10 2.48
N THR A 54 -5.66 -10.74 1.87
CA THR A 54 -5.34 -11.17 0.49
C THR A 54 -4.01 -11.89 0.33
N GLY A 55 -3.14 -11.84 1.34
CA GLY A 55 -1.74 -12.29 1.26
C GLY A 55 -0.87 -11.45 0.31
N SER A 56 -1.39 -10.35 -0.25
CA SER A 56 -0.72 -9.61 -1.33
C SER A 56 -0.24 -8.22 -0.90
N VAL A 57 1.01 -7.91 -1.24
CA VAL A 57 1.58 -6.55 -1.13
C VAL A 57 1.37 -5.70 -2.39
N TYR A 58 0.89 -6.32 -3.48
CA TYR A 58 0.59 -5.60 -4.71
C TYR A 58 -0.64 -4.72 -4.52
N SER A 59 -0.62 -3.52 -5.12
CA SER A 59 -1.85 -2.72 -5.20
C SER A 59 -2.53 -3.16 -6.47
N LYS A 60 -3.85 -3.37 -6.40
CA LYS A 60 -4.61 -3.34 -7.65
C LYS A 60 -4.41 -1.94 -8.24
N PRO A 61 -4.11 -1.82 -9.54
CA PRO A 61 -4.31 -0.56 -10.22
C PRO A 61 -5.76 -0.15 -9.95
N ARG A 62 -5.99 1.11 -9.54
CA ARG A 62 -7.35 1.65 -9.69
C ARG A 62 -7.53 1.82 -11.18
N TRP A 63 -8.20 0.87 -11.82
CA TRP A 63 -8.72 1.06 -13.16
C TRP A 63 -9.77 2.15 -13.04
N ILE A 64 -9.41 3.38 -13.43
CA ILE A 64 -10.39 4.41 -13.69
C ILE A 64 -11.07 3.92 -14.96
N SER A 65 -12.29 3.40 -14.82
CA SER A 65 -13.12 3.05 -15.97
C SER A 65 -13.48 4.37 -16.65
N TYR A 66 -12.64 4.85 -17.57
CA TYR A 66 -13.10 5.78 -18.59
C TYR A 66 -14.20 5.02 -19.32
N GLY A 67 -15.43 5.54 -19.26
CA GLY A 67 -16.59 4.91 -19.88
C GLY A 67 -16.23 4.48 -21.30
N ILE A 68 -16.23 3.17 -21.51
CA ILE A 68 -16.30 2.62 -22.86
C ILE A 68 -17.64 3.12 -23.38
N SER A 69 -17.61 4.16 -24.21
CA SER A 69 -18.75 4.47 -25.06
C SER A 69 -18.92 3.25 -25.94
N ASP A 70 -20.01 2.52 -25.70
CA ASP A 70 -20.46 1.36 -26.44
C ASP A 70 -20.79 1.82 -27.88
N GLU A 71 -19.77 1.95 -28.73
CA GLU A 71 -19.96 1.98 -30.17
C GLU A 71 -19.94 0.53 -30.64
N THR A 72 -21.10 -0.12 -30.50
CA THR A 72 -21.41 -1.39 -31.15
C THR A 72 -21.30 -1.21 -32.67
N SER A 73 -20.10 -1.41 -33.21
CA SER A 73 -19.93 -1.75 -34.62
C SER A 73 -20.17 -3.24 -34.76
N CYS A 74 -21.39 -3.58 -35.19
CA CYS A 74 -21.75 -4.89 -35.70
C CYS A 74 -20.83 -5.27 -36.85
N TRP A 75 -20.09 -6.38 -36.70
CA TRP A 75 -19.70 -7.30 -37.77
C TRP A 75 -19.73 -8.71 -37.22
#